data_AF-A0A257JCP3-F1
#
_entry.id   AF-A0A257JCP3-F1
#
_cell.length_a   1.000
_cell.length_b   1.000
_cell.length_c   1.000
_cell.angle_alpha   90.00
_cell.angle_beta   90.00
_cell.angle_gamma   90.00
#
_symmetry.space_group_name_H-M   'P 1'
#
loop_
_entity.id
_entity.type
_entity.pdbx_description
1 polymer ?
#
loop_
_entity_poly.entity_id
_entity_poly.type
_entity_poly.pdbx_seq_one_letter_code
_entity_poly.pdbx_strand_id
1 'polypeptide(L)' 'MGKEYRAKVFKSGNSLALRLPKDLGLKEGATMVLREEQVGFHVEPDQAPKKKIAISGFAG' A
#
# COMPACT_ATOMS: atom_id res chain seq x y z
N MET A 1 -11.57 12.18 4.74
CA MET A 1 -10.69 12.87 3.76
C MET A 1 -9.28 12.37 3.99
N GLY A 2 -8.68 11.70 3.01
CA GLY A 2 -7.29 11.21 3.11
C GLY A 2 -6.29 12.36 3.01
N LYS A 3 -5.10 12.19 3.58
CA LYS A 3 -3.98 13.12 3.36
C LYS A 3 -3.44 12.91 1.94
N GLU A 4 -3.34 14.00 1.18
CA GLU A 4 -2.65 13.99 -0.11
C GLU A 4 -1.16 14.22 0.10
N TYR A 5 -0.32 13.39 -0.53
CA TYR A 5 1.13 13.52 -0.47
C TYR A 5 1.68 13.72 -1.87
N ARG A 6 2.48 14.78 -2.06
CA ARG A 6 3.29 14.94 -3.26
C ARG A 6 4.54 14.08 -3.12
N ALA A 7 4.65 13.05 -3.96
CA ALA A 7 5.77 12.13 -3.99
C ALA A 7 6.58 12.29 -5.29
N LYS A 8 7.87 11.97 -5.22
CA LYS A 8 8.78 12.06 -6.37
C LYS A 8 9.16 10.66 -6.85
N VAL A 9 9.11 10.46 -8.16
CA VAL A 9 9.65 9.28 -8.83
C VAL A 9 11.13 9.50 -9.11
N PHE A 10 11.96 8.49 -8.88
CA PHE A 10 13.40 8.54 -9.11
C PHE A 10 13.95 7.20 -9.60
N LYS A 11 15.13 7.24 -10.23
CA LYS A 11 15.83 6.05 -10.72
C LYS A 11 16.34 5.19 -9.56
N SER A 12 16.11 3.88 -9.65
CA SER A 12 16.61 2.86 -8.73
C SER A 12 17.16 1.69 -9.53
N GLY A 13 18.46 1.71 -9.83
CA GLY A 13 19.09 0.72 -10.73
C GLY A 13 18.51 0.79 -12.15
N ASN A 14 18.04 -0.36 -12.65
CA ASN A 14 17.32 -0.48 -13.92
C ASN A 14 15.80 -0.28 -13.77
N SER A 15 15.34 0.24 -12.64
CA SER A 15 13.94 0.43 -12.30
C SER A 15 13.64 1.85 -11.83
N LEU A 16 12.36 2.14 -11.59
CA LEU A 16 11.89 3.37 -10.97
C LEU A 16 11.30 3.09 -9.60
N ALA A 17 11.44 4.05 -8.69
CA ALA A 17 10.86 4.01 -7.36
C ALA A 17 10.08 5.30 -7.07
N LEU A 18 8.98 5.16 -6.32
CA LEU A 18 8.21 6.27 -5.78
C LEU A 18 8.57 6.48 -4.31
N ARG A 19 8.91 7.72 -3.92
CA ARG A 19 9.21 8.01 -2.52
C ARG A 19 7.93 8.09 -1.69
N LEU A 20 7.76 7.14 -0.77
CA LEU A 20 6.62 7.11 0.15
C LEU A 20 6.99 7.75 1.49
N PRO A 21 6.18 8.70 2.01
CA PRO A 21 6.38 9.27 3.35
C PRO A 21 6.29 8.22 4.46
N LYS A 22 7.14 8.35 5.50
CA LYS A 22 7.13 7.43 6.66
C LYS A 22 5.79 7.44 7.42
N ASP A 23 5.09 8.58 7.41
CA ASP A 23 3.78 8.76 8.05
C ASP A 23 2.68 7.87 7.46
N LEU A 24 2.91 7.24 6.30
CA LEU A 24 2.01 6.21 5.75
C LEU A 24 2.06 4.88 6.51
N GLY A 25 3.01 4.69 7.43
CA GLY A 25 3.13 3.49 8.26
C GLY A 25 3.61 2.25 7.50
N LEU A 26 4.15 2.42 6.29
CA LEU A 26 4.75 1.35 5.51
C LEU A 26 6.11 0.95 6.11
N LYS A 27 6.39 -0.35 6.11
CA LYS A 27 7.66 -0.90 6.59
C LYS A 27 8.64 -1.04 5.44
N GLU A 28 9.89 -0.66 5.68
CA GLU A 28 10.98 -0.92 4.74
C GLU A 28 11.10 -2.44 4.48
N GLY A 29 11.28 -2.83 3.22
CA GLY A 29 11.33 -4.24 2.81
C GLY A 29 9.98 -4.96 2.73
N ALA A 30 8.85 -4.28 2.98
CA ALA A 30 7.54 -4.89 2.80
C ALA A 30 7.18 -5.07 1.31
N THR A 31 6.65 -6.24 0.97
CA THR A 31 6.18 -6.54 -0.39
C THR A 31 4.81 -5.94 -0.63
N MET A 32 4.65 -5.27 -1.77
CA MET A 32 3.40 -4.64 -2.21
C MET A 32 3.02 -5.16 -3.60
N VAL A 33 1.73 -5.26 -3.86
CA VAL A 33 1.17 -5.51 -5.18
C VAL A 33 0.87 -4.17 -5.83
N LEU A 34 1.43 -3.94 -7.02
CA LEU A 34 1.16 -2.79 -7.88
C LEU A 34 0.20 -3.24 -8.98
N ARG A 35 -0.98 -2.62 -9.07
CA ARG A 35 -1.95 -2.86 -10.14
C ARG A 35 -2.12 -1.60 -10.96
N GLU A 36 -2.12 -1.75 -12.28
CA GLU A 36 -2.47 -0.68 -13.20
C GLU A 36 -3.99 -0.52 -13.26
N GLU A 37 -4.47 0.72 -13.19
CA GLU A 37 -5.89 1.05 -13.36
C GLU A 37 -6.09 1.97 -14.56
N GLN A 38 -7.35 2.29 -14.88
CA GLN A 38 -7.68 3.22 -15.98
C GLN A 38 -6.99 4.59 -15.80
N VAL A 39 -6.79 5.03 -14.56
CA VAL A 39 -6.05 6.24 -14.24
C VAL A 39 -5.10 5.96 -13.07
N GLY A 40 -3.82 5.83 -13.38
CA GLY A 40 -2.75 5.68 -12.39
C GLY A 40 -2.53 4.24 -11.94
N PHE A 41 -2.11 4.08 -10.68
CA PHE A 41 -1.75 2.79 -10.11
C PHE A 41 -2.34 2.64 -8.71
N HIS A 42 -2.79 1.43 -8.39
CA HIS A 42 -3.19 1.04 -7.05
C HIS A 42 -2.08 0.18 -6.41
N VAL A 43 -1.73 0.50 -5.16
CA VAL A 43 -0.71 -0.24 -4.40
C VAL A 43 -1.32 -0.74 -3.11
N GLU A 44 -1.22 -2.04 -2.87
CA GLU A 44 -1.70 -2.69 -1.65
C GLU A 44 -0.68 -3.68 -1.09
N PRO A 45 -0.66 -3.96 0.22
CA PRO A 45 0.21 -4.99 0.79
C PRO A 45 -0.07 -6.37 0.20
N ASP A 46 0.98 -7.08 -0.23
CA ASP A 46 0.87 -8.43 -0.80
C ASP A 46 0.23 -9.44 0.18
N GLN A 47 0.57 -9.30 1.46
CA GLN A 47 -0.16 -9.92 2.54
C GLN A 47 -0.97 -8.85 3.25
N ALA A 48 -2.21 -8.64 2.80
CA ALA A 48 -3.18 -7.95 3.65
C ALA A 48 -3.17 -8.64 5.02
N PRO A 49 -3.02 -7.91 6.15
CA PRO A 49 -3.16 -8.53 7.46
C PRO A 49 -4.53 -9.21 7.42
N LYS A 50 -4.55 -10.55 7.52
CA LYS A 50 -5.78 -11.34 7.53
C LYS A 50 -6.72 -10.63 8.49
N LYS A 51 -7.73 -9.92 7.98
CA LYS A 51 -8.77 -9.36 8.83
C LYS A 51 -9.32 -10.59 9.53
N LYS A 52 -8.97 -10.78 10.80
CA LYS A 52 -9.70 -11.69 11.67
C LYS A 52 -11.08 -11.09 11.70
N ILE A 53 -11.98 -11.60 10.85
CA ILE A 53 -13.39 -11.33 10.98
C ILE A 53 -13.71 -11.88 12.37
N ALA A 54 -13.93 -10.98 13.32
CA ALA A 54 -14.40 -11.36 14.64
C ALA A 54 -15.86 -11.78 14.47
N ILE A 55 -16.09 -13.04 14.13
CA ILE A 55 -17.41 -13.69 14.10
C ILE A 55 -17.96 -13.93 15.52
N SER A 56 -17.36 -13.41 16.58
CA SER A 56 -17.79 -13.61 17.96
C SER A 56 -19.01 -12.79 18.39
N GLY A 57 -19.81 -12.25 17.45
CA GLY A 57 -20.97 -11.41 17.76
C GLY A 57 -22.22 -11.65 16.90
N PHE A 58 -22.22 -12.64 16.01
CA PHE A 58 -23.41 -12.99 15.23
C PHE A 58 -23.95 -14.36 15.65
N ALA A 59 -25.05 -14.31 16.41
CA ALA A 59 -26.07 -15.34 16.60
C ALA A 59 -25.68 -16.62 17.36
N GLY A 60 -26.01 -16.59 18.65
CA GLY A 60 -26.32 -17.70 19.53
C GLY A 60 -27.10 -17.16 20.72
#